data_AF-A0A532D1D4-F1
#
_entry.id   AF-A0A532D1D4-F1
#
_cell.length_a   1.000
_cell.length_b   1.000
_cell.length_c   1.000
_cell.angle_alpha   90.00
_cell.angle_beta   90.00
_cell.angle_gamma   90.00
#
_symmetry.space_group_name_H-M   'P 1'
#
loop_
_entity.id
_entity.type
_entity.pdbx_description
1 polymer ?
#
loop_
_entity_poly.entity_id
_entity_poly.type
_entity_poly.pdbx_seq_one_letter_code
_entity_poly.pdbx_strand_id
1 'polypeptide(L)'
;MKLCPACRKELPEISRYCSHCGQRLHADSVEVPPQPPPPPSATPGPGQLNIEILYGMVAMLSLAILFPPWETPPLQAPEFLGLHFILNPPTPDAIVSRLLMTIELVTIAIAGLYGSFLFRKKL
;
A
#
# COMPACT_ATOMS: atom_id res chain seq x y z
N MET A 1 45.12 13.24 36.17
CA MET A 1 44.84 14.55 35.49
C MET A 1 45.35 14.46 34.06
N LYS A 2 44.51 14.69 33.04
CA LYS A 2 44.90 14.62 31.62
C LYS A 2 44.80 15.99 30.97
N LEU A 3 45.72 16.33 30.08
CA LEU A 3 45.68 17.58 29.31
C LEU A 3 44.90 17.37 28.01
N CYS A 4 44.06 18.34 27.62
CA CYS A 4 43.43 18.32 26.30
C CYS A 4 44.49 18.46 25.19
N PRO A 5 44.50 17.61 24.15
CA PRO A 5 45.46 17.71 23.06
C PRO A 5 45.28 18.97 22.19
N ALA A 6 44.07 19.55 22.16
CA ALA A 6 43.78 20.72 21.34
C ALA A 6 44.11 22.04 22.04
N CYS A 7 43.66 22.23 23.29
CA CYS A 7 43.78 23.50 24.00
C CYS A 7 44.70 23.45 25.23
N ARG A 8 45.27 22.28 25.55
CA ARG A 8 46.18 22.05 26.69
C ARG A 8 45.62 22.44 28.06
N LYS A 9 44.30 22.57 28.18
CA LYS A 9 43.62 22.73 29.47
C LYS A 9 43.75 21.44 30.29
N GLU A 10 43.87 21.58 31.60
CA GLU A 10 43.79 20.46 32.54
C GLU A 10 42.35 19.96 32.63
N LEU A 11 42.17 18.64 32.48
CA LEU A 11 40.88 17.99 32.60
C LEU A 11 40.88 16.84 33.59
N PRO A 12 39.73 16.62 34.26
CA PRO A 12 39.51 15.46 35.09
C PRO A 12 39.57 14.18 34.25
N GLU A 13 40.01 13.08 34.86
CA GLU A 13 40.37 11.85 34.15
C GLU A 13 39.22 11.16 33.39
N ILE A 14 37.98 11.56 33.66
CA ILE A 14 36.73 10.93 33.21
C ILE A 14 36.00 11.77 32.13
N SER A 15 36.51 12.94 31.74
CA SER A 15 35.81 13.82 30.80
C SER A 15 35.84 13.30 29.35
N ARG A 16 34.66 13.02 28.78
CA ARG A 16 34.49 12.58 27.37
C ARG A 16 34.81 13.67 26.35
N TYR A 17 34.62 14.93 26.72
CA TYR A 17 34.84 16.11 25.90
C TYR A 17 35.54 17.20 26.72
N CYS A 18 36.27 18.08 26.04
CA CYS A 18 36.89 19.23 26.66
C CYS A 18 35.83 20.29 26.98
N SER A 19 35.71 20.72 28.24
CA SER A 19 34.78 21.78 28.66
C SER A 19 35.10 23.16 28.10
N HIS A 20 36.31 23.38 27.57
CA HIS A 20 36.76 24.69 27.09
C HIS A 20 36.74 24.81 25.56
N CYS A 21 37.17 23.78 24.82
CA CYS A 21 37.22 23.82 23.35
C CYS A 21 36.26 22.83 22.67
N GLY A 22 35.53 22.02 23.43
CA GLY A 22 34.60 21.03 22.89
C GLY A 22 35.25 19.77 22.29
N GLN A 23 36.59 19.70 22.23
CA GLN A 23 37.30 18.58 21.62
C GLN A 23 37.00 17.25 22.35
N ARG A 24 36.63 16.21 21.61
CA ARG A 24 36.39 14.87 22.14
C ARG A 24 37.73 14.23 22.54
N LEU A 25 37.84 13.78 23.79
CA LEU A 25 39.10 13.29 24.39
C LEU A 25 39.21 11.76 24.37
N HIS A 26 38.06 11.08 24.37
CA HIS A 26 38.00 9.63 24.24
C HIS A 26 37.75 9.27 22.77
N ALA A 27 38.85 8.94 22.08
CA ALA A 27 38.86 7.99 20.99
C ALA A 27 39.25 6.61 21.57
N ASP A 28 38.57 6.18 22.63
CA ASP A 28 38.45 4.74 22.81
C ASP A 28 37.66 4.27 21.60
N SER A 29 38.26 3.35 20.85
CA SER A 29 37.55 2.54 19.87
C SER A 29 36.29 2.02 20.55
N VAL A 30 35.19 2.76 20.37
CA VAL A 30 33.90 2.14 20.25
C VAL A 30 34.12 1.27 19.03
N GLU A 31 34.45 0.01 19.28
CA GLU A 31 34.01 -1.07 18.45
C GLU A 31 32.54 -0.76 18.21
N VAL A 32 32.28 -0.03 17.12
CA VAL A 32 30.94 0.20 16.61
C VAL A 32 30.45 -1.22 16.47
N PRO A 33 29.47 -1.67 17.29
CA PRO A 33 28.81 -2.93 17.00
C PRO A 33 28.44 -2.78 15.52
N PRO A 34 28.86 -3.71 14.63
CA PRO A 34 28.74 -3.53 13.20
C PRO A 34 27.36 -2.97 12.95
N GLN A 35 27.32 -1.75 12.41
CA GLN A 35 26.08 -1.02 12.18
C GLN A 35 25.12 -2.05 11.59
N PRO A 36 23.99 -2.35 12.27
CA PRO A 36 23.12 -3.41 11.78
C PRO A 36 22.89 -3.10 10.31
N PRO A 37 23.04 -4.10 9.42
CA PRO A 37 22.89 -3.88 7.99
C PRO A 37 21.63 -3.04 7.77
N PRO A 38 21.64 -2.08 6.82
CA PRO A 38 20.45 -1.30 6.51
C PRO A 38 19.27 -2.28 6.47
N PRO A 39 18.16 -1.97 7.16
CA PRO A 39 17.08 -2.93 7.33
C PRO A 39 16.81 -3.55 5.95
N PRO A 40 16.84 -4.89 5.81
CA PRO A 40 16.57 -5.52 4.54
C PRO A 40 15.27 -4.91 4.04
N SER A 41 15.32 -4.36 2.82
CA SER A 41 14.16 -3.79 2.13
C SER A 41 12.97 -4.66 2.45
N ALA A 42 12.02 -4.12 3.23
CA ALA A 42 11.03 -4.89 3.95
C ALA A 42 10.47 -5.99 3.03
N THR A 43 10.89 -7.23 3.24
CA THR A 43 10.26 -8.36 2.58
C THR A 43 8.82 -8.31 3.07
N PRO A 44 7.82 -8.25 2.16
CA PRO A 44 6.42 -8.15 2.56
C PRO A 44 6.14 -9.26 3.56
N GLY A 45 5.80 -8.89 4.80
CA GLY A 45 5.58 -9.87 5.86
C GLY A 45 4.49 -10.86 5.42
N PRO A 46 4.57 -12.14 5.85
CA PRO A 46 3.54 -13.13 5.55
C PRO A 46 2.20 -12.66 6.14
N GLY A 47 1.36 -12.07 5.29
CA GLY A 47 0.14 -11.39 5.71
C GLY A 47 -0.19 -10.13 4.91
N GLN A 48 0.76 -9.53 4.19
CA GLN A 48 0.48 -8.34 3.39
C GLN A 48 -0.39 -8.71 2.17
N LEU A 49 -1.50 -8.00 1.97
CA LEU A 49 -2.30 -8.10 0.74
C LEU A 49 -1.54 -7.38 -0.38
N ASN A 50 -1.56 -7.94 -1.60
CA ASN A 50 -0.95 -7.27 -2.74
C ASN A 50 -1.72 -5.98 -3.06
N ILE A 51 -1.07 -4.84 -2.86
CA ILE A 51 -1.68 -3.52 -3.02
C ILE A 51 -2.08 -3.22 -4.46
N GLU A 52 -1.34 -3.75 -5.45
CA GLU A 52 -1.67 -3.59 -6.87
C GLU A 52 -3.00 -4.29 -7.19
N ILE A 53 -3.22 -5.47 -6.61
CA ILE A 53 -4.48 -6.22 -6.78
C ILE A 53 -5.61 -5.54 -6.04
N LEU A 54 -5.34 -4.97 -4.86
CA LEU A 54 -6.34 -4.20 -4.14
C LEU A 54 -6.80 -2.99 -4.97
N TYR A 55 -5.87 -2.24 -5.56
CA TYR A 55 -6.21 -1.12 -6.44
C TYR A 55 -6.94 -1.58 -7.70
N GLY A 56 -6.55 -2.71 -8.30
CA GLY A 56 -7.27 -3.30 -9.44
C GLY A 56 -8.70 -3.68 -9.09
N MET A 57 -8.93 -4.29 -7.92
CA MET A 57 -10.27 -4.64 -7.42
C MET A 57 -11.12 -3.39 -7.20
N VAL A 58 -10.58 -2.35 -6.56
CA VAL A 58 -11.29 -1.09 -6.31
C VAL A 58 -11.66 -0.40 -7.63
N ALA A 59 -10.75 -0.38 -8.61
CA ALA A 59 -11.02 0.19 -9.93
C ALA A 59 -12.16 -0.54 -10.65
N MET A 60 -12.17 -1.88 -10.63
CA MET A 60 -13.25 -2.70 -11.20
C MET A 60 -14.59 -2.47 -10.51
N LEU A 61 -14.62 -2.42 -9.17
CA LEU A 61 -15.83 -2.12 -8.41
C LEU A 61 -16.38 -0.73 -8.72
N SER A 62 -15.48 0.26 -8.85
CA SER A 62 -15.86 1.63 -9.20
C SER A 62 -16.45 1.70 -10.61
N LEU A 63 -15.88 0.95 -11.56
CA LEU A 63 -16.37 0.88 -12.94
C LEU A 63 -17.74 0.23 -13.02
N ALA A 64 -17.98 -0.85 -12.27
CA ALA A 64 -19.29 -1.52 -12.20
C ALA A 64 -20.39 -0.61 -11.65
N ILE A 65 -20.07 0.28 -10.70
CA ILE A 65 -21.00 1.28 -10.19
C ILE A 65 -21.29 2.37 -11.23
N LEU A 66 -20.28 2.79 -11.99
CA LEU A 66 -20.40 3.83 -13.01
C LEU A 66 -21.20 3.36 -14.24
N PHE A 67 -21.06 2.08 -14.59
CA PHE A 67 -21.74 1.45 -15.72
C PHE A 67 -22.62 0.29 -15.25
N PRO A 68 -23.72 0.59 -14.56
CA PRO A 68 -24.59 -0.44 -14.01
C PRO A 68 -25.20 -1.32 -15.11
N PRO A 69 -25.53 -2.59 -14.81
CA PRO A 69 -26.29 -3.43 -15.71
C PRO A 69 -27.71 -2.88 -15.86
N TRP A 70 -27.99 -2.28 -17.02
CA TRP A 70 -29.31 -1.81 -17.41
C TRP A 70 -30.18 -2.96 -17.90
N GLU A 71 -31.41 -3.02 -17.41
CA GLU A 71 -32.45 -3.94 -17.89
C GLU A 71 -33.52 -3.16 -18.65
N THR A 72 -34.16 -3.83 -19.62
CA THR A 72 -35.32 -3.30 -20.33
C THR A 72 -36.52 -3.07 -19.40
N PRO A 73 -37.44 -2.17 -19.76
CA PRO A 73 -38.64 -1.92 -18.98
C PRO A 73 -39.46 -3.20 -18.77
N PRO A 74 -40.19 -3.32 -17.63
CA PRO A 74 -40.91 -4.54 -17.25
C PRO A 74 -42.06 -4.94 -18.18
N LEU A 75 -42.42 -4.09 -19.15
CA LEU A 75 -43.40 -4.40 -20.20
C LEU A 75 -42.81 -5.21 -21.37
N GLN A 76 -41.49 -5.29 -21.49
CA GLN A 76 -40.79 -5.97 -22.58
C GLN A 76 -40.15 -7.26 -22.05
N ALA A 77 -39.89 -8.22 -22.95
CA ALA A 77 -39.14 -9.43 -22.57
C ALA A 77 -37.79 -9.03 -21.94
N PRO A 78 -37.34 -9.70 -20.88
CA PRO A 78 -36.10 -9.37 -20.19
C PRO A 78 -34.92 -9.64 -21.13
N GLU A 79 -34.42 -8.58 -21.74
CA GLU A 79 -33.24 -8.61 -22.59
C GLU A 79 -32.15 -7.80 -21.91
N PHE A 80 -31.01 -8.45 -21.71
CA PHE A 80 -29.87 -7.84 -21.03
C PHE A 80 -29.20 -6.84 -21.99
N LEU A 81 -29.31 -5.55 -21.69
CA LEU A 81 -28.76 -4.46 -22.50
C LEU A 81 -27.25 -4.24 -22.29
N GLY A 82 -26.55 -5.14 -21.58
CA GLY A 82 -25.12 -5.01 -21.22
C GLY A 82 -24.25 -4.52 -22.38
N LEU A 83 -23.33 -3.58 -22.23
CA LEU A 83 -22.56 -2.88 -23.29
C LEU A 83 -23.32 -2.26 -24.48
N HIS A 84 -24.52 -2.71 -24.83
CA HIS A 84 -25.33 -2.14 -25.91
C HIS A 84 -25.73 -0.70 -25.59
N PHE A 85 -25.78 -0.34 -24.30
CA PHE A 85 -25.90 1.02 -23.78
C PHE A 85 -24.75 1.97 -24.20
N ILE A 86 -23.59 1.46 -24.61
CA ILE A 86 -22.45 2.27 -25.08
C ILE A 86 -22.71 2.78 -26.50
N LEU A 87 -23.37 1.96 -27.33
CA LEU A 87 -23.60 2.25 -28.75
C LEU A 87 -25.01 2.81 -29.01
N ASN A 88 -25.97 2.51 -28.13
CA ASN A 88 -27.32 3.03 -28.20
C ASN A 88 -27.72 3.63 -26.85
N PRO A 89 -28.16 4.89 -26.80
CA PRO A 89 -28.58 5.50 -25.54
C PRO A 89 -29.71 4.67 -24.89
N PRO A 90 -29.68 4.47 -23.56
CA PRO A 90 -30.73 3.72 -22.88
C PRO A 90 -32.09 4.37 -23.12
N THR A 91 -33.11 3.54 -23.32
CA THR A 91 -34.49 4.03 -23.37
C THR A 91 -34.85 4.69 -22.03
N PRO A 92 -35.67 5.76 -22.03
CA PRO A 92 -35.94 6.56 -20.84
C PRO A 92 -36.58 5.79 -19.68
N ASP A 93 -37.13 4.61 -19.93
CA ASP A 93 -37.76 3.72 -18.95
C ASP A 93 -36.87 2.55 -18.48
N ALA A 94 -35.57 2.55 -18.84
CA ALA A 94 -34.63 1.51 -18.42
C ALA A 94 -34.40 1.52 -16.91
N ILE A 95 -34.37 0.33 -16.30
CA ILE A 95 -34.23 0.16 -14.85
C ILE A 95 -32.87 -0.48 -14.55
N VAL A 96 -32.21 -0.03 -13.48
CA VAL A 96 -31.00 -0.70 -12.96
C VAL A 96 -31.39 -1.98 -12.24
N SER A 97 -30.88 -3.11 -12.71
CA SER A 97 -31.13 -4.40 -12.08
C SER A 97 -30.40 -4.55 -10.76
N ARG A 98 -31.15 -4.69 -9.66
CA ARG A 98 -30.56 -4.99 -8.35
C ARG A 98 -29.93 -6.38 -8.32
N LEU A 99 -30.51 -7.34 -9.03
CA LEU A 99 -30.02 -8.71 -9.07
C LEU A 99 -28.67 -8.77 -9.79
N LEU A 100 -28.59 -8.23 -11.00
CA LEU A 100 -27.37 -8.29 -11.81
C LEU A 100 -26.26 -7.45 -11.20
N MET A 101 -26.58 -6.28 -10.65
CA MET A 101 -25.62 -5.47 -9.90
C MET A 101 -25.03 -6.25 -8.72
N THR A 102 -25.87 -6.99 -7.98
CA THR A 102 -25.38 -7.81 -6.86
C THR A 102 -24.46 -8.93 -7.34
N ILE A 103 -24.84 -9.65 -8.42
CA ILE A 103 -24.03 -10.73 -8.99
C ILE A 103 -22.67 -10.19 -9.46
N GLU A 104 -22.65 -9.05 -10.13
CA GLU A 104 -21.44 -8.41 -10.64
C GLU A 104 -20.51 -7.98 -9.51
N LEU A 105 -21.01 -7.23 -8.52
CA LEU A 105 -20.22 -6.76 -7.38
C LEU A 105 -19.64 -7.92 -6.56
N VAL A 106 -20.44 -8.97 -6.31
CA VAL A 106 -20.00 -10.16 -5.58
C VAL A 106 -18.93 -10.91 -6.38
N THR A 107 -19.10 -11.05 -7.70
CA THR A 107 -18.13 -11.72 -8.57
C THR A 107 -16.79 -10.97 -8.59
N ILE A 108 -16.80 -9.64 -8.70
CA ILE A 108 -15.59 -8.81 -8.65
C ILE A 108 -14.91 -8.94 -7.28
N ALA A 109 -15.67 -8.91 -6.18
CA ALA A 109 -15.12 -9.05 -4.84
C ALA A 109 -14.46 -10.43 -4.62
N ILE A 110 -15.13 -11.51 -5.03
CA ILE A 110 -14.60 -12.87 -4.94
C ILE A 110 -13.34 -13.00 -5.81
N ALA A 111 -13.39 -12.56 -7.06
CA ALA A 111 -12.25 -12.61 -7.98
C ALA A 111 -11.04 -11.82 -7.45
N GLY A 112 -11.26 -10.61 -6.91
CA GLY A 112 -10.22 -9.79 -6.29
C GLY A 112 -9.60 -10.47 -5.07
N LEU A 113 -10.42 -11.08 -4.22
CA LEU A 113 -9.95 -11.86 -3.06
C LEU A 113 -9.09 -13.05 -3.51
N TYR A 114 -9.58 -13.89 -4.41
CA TYR A 114 -8.82 -15.05 -4.92
C TYR A 114 -7.55 -14.63 -5.66
N GLY A 115 -7.62 -13.56 -6.47
CA GLY A 115 -6.45 -12.97 -7.12
C GLY A 115 -5.39 -12.56 -6.10
N SER A 116 -5.79 -11.88 -5.03
CA SER A 116 -4.85 -11.44 -3.99
C SER A 116 -4.09 -12.61 -3.34
N PHE A 117 -4.70 -13.80 -3.26
CA PHE A 117 -4.05 -15.01 -2.76
C PHE A 117 -3.20 -15.74 -3.80
N LEU A 118 -3.62 -15.79 -5.06
CA LEU A 118 -2.86 -16.48 -6.12
C LEU A 118 -1.54 -15.77 -6.44
N PHE A 119 -1.55 -14.44 -6.48
CA PHE A 119 -0.36 -13.65 -6.79
C PHE A 119 0.58 -13.43 -5.60
N ARG A 120 0.20 -13.86 -4.38
CA ARG A 120 1.14 -13.94 -3.24
C ARG A 120 2.32 -14.89 -3.47
N LYS A 121 2.20 -15.84 -4.42
CA LYS A 121 3.21 -16.88 -4.66
C LYS A 121 4.19 -16.56 -5.79
N LYS A 122 4.08 -15.40 -6.46
CA LYS A 122 4.79 -15.11 -7.72
C LYS A 122 5.79 -13.94 -7.71
N LEU A 123 6.18 -13.40 -6.54
CA LEU A 123 7.34 -12.51 -6.42
C LEU A 123 8.31 -13.02 -5.36
#